data_AF-A0A6P2AK13-F1
#
_entry.id   AF-A0A6P2AK13-F1
#
_cell.length_a   1.000
_cell.length_b   1.000
_cell.length_c   1.000
_cell.angle_alpha   90.00
_cell.angle_beta   90.00
_cell.angle_gamma   90.00
#
_symmetry.space_group_name_H-M   'P 1'
#
loop_
_entity.id
_entity.type
_entity.pdbx_description
1 polymer ?
#
loop_
_entity_poly.entity_id
_entity_poly.type
_entity_poly.pdbx_seq_one_letter_code
_entity_poly.pdbx_strand_id
1 'polypeptide(L)'
;MRNVSDRCRGPLFGVAVILPFLLLFLWPAHAEENDQPGACCLLPGVCIDSQTESECDDIDGIWQGPLSGCGNNNCLPGACCLEDRLCEQLTAGECALDGGEFQGSSTDCEACIEPEVACCFPNGGCLNLIAEDCANAGGSALFEGSVCGVDECDQVGACCLPDGTCEEDVSPEACEQMQGVYQGGGSLCAEVKCEVIVSACCFATEFCLLLSQVECAKVNAMWLGPGVMCDDQANPCATPDDEEPSPDLNGDGVVDVFDLLLLLEQWGSCPSSTEGEGEPACPADLNQDGTVDVFDLLLLLESWGTVESSD
;
A
#
# COMPACT_ATOMS: atom_id res chain seq x y z
N MET A 1 33.46 -26.81 -44.27
CA MET A 1 34.15 -25.95 -45.26
C MET A 1 35.04 -24.96 -44.51
N ARG A 2 36.22 -24.64 -45.05
CA ARG A 2 37.41 -23.92 -44.47
C ARG A 2 38.35 -24.86 -43.69
N ASN A 3 39.35 -25.52 -44.30
CA ASN A 3 40.58 -25.13 -45.03
C ASN A 3 41.69 -24.42 -44.23
N VAL A 4 42.76 -25.19 -44.00
CA VAL A 4 44.20 -24.94 -44.31
C VAL A 4 44.90 -23.70 -43.73
N SER A 5 45.98 -23.95 -42.97
CA SER A 5 47.29 -23.32 -43.24
C SER A 5 48.48 -24.15 -42.75
N ASP A 6 49.33 -24.46 -43.73
CA ASP A 6 50.70 -24.96 -43.65
C ASP A 6 51.70 -23.98 -42.99
N ARG A 7 52.89 -24.56 -42.68
CA ARG A 7 54.25 -24.01 -42.51
C ARG A 7 54.70 -23.87 -41.05
N CYS A 8 55.83 -24.46 -40.64
CA CYS A 8 57.16 -24.14 -41.17
C CYS A 8 58.14 -25.34 -41.32
N ARG A 9 59.00 -25.19 -42.35
CA ARG A 9 60.16 -26.01 -42.73
C ARG A 9 61.31 -25.92 -41.70
N GLY A 10 62.12 -26.99 -41.63
CA GLY A 10 63.43 -27.01 -40.94
C GLY A 10 64.52 -26.13 -41.59
N PRO A 11 65.76 -26.18 -41.07
CA PRO A 11 66.73 -27.03 -41.79
C PRO A 11 67.69 -27.85 -40.89
N LEU A 12 68.26 -28.84 -41.58
CA LEU A 12 69.30 -29.79 -41.19
C LEU A 12 70.63 -29.10 -40.82
N PHE A 13 71.32 -29.58 -39.77
CA PHE A 13 72.78 -29.60 -39.71
C PHE A 13 73.24 -30.87 -38.99
N GLY A 14 74.14 -31.61 -39.64
CA GLY A 14 74.70 -32.85 -39.14
C GLY A 14 76.01 -32.67 -38.37
N VAL A 15 76.60 -33.84 -38.12
CA VAL A 15 77.96 -34.15 -37.65
C VAL A 15 78.08 -34.39 -36.14
N ALA A 16 78.40 -35.65 -35.85
CA ALA A 16 78.73 -36.23 -34.57
C ALA A 16 79.97 -35.63 -33.91
N VAL A 17 79.94 -35.43 -32.59
CA VAL A 17 81.10 -35.61 -31.70
C VAL A 17 80.61 -36.13 -30.35
N ILE A 18 81.12 -37.30 -29.99
CA ILE A 18 81.04 -37.95 -28.67
C ILE A 18 81.88 -37.12 -27.68
N LEU A 19 81.37 -36.85 -26.47
CA LEU A 19 82.07 -36.91 -25.16
C LEU A 19 81.17 -36.31 -24.04
N PRO A 20 81.35 -36.75 -22.78
CA PRO A 20 80.27 -36.93 -21.81
C PRO A 20 80.27 -35.87 -20.70
N PHE A 21 79.13 -35.77 -20.01
CA PHE A 21 78.99 -35.35 -18.61
C PHE A 21 79.52 -33.96 -18.22
N LEU A 22 78.63 -32.96 -18.19
CA LEU A 22 78.26 -32.12 -17.03
C LEU A 22 77.45 -30.92 -17.55
N LEU A 23 76.14 -31.08 -17.67
CA LEU A 23 75.23 -29.93 -17.77
C LEU A 23 74.08 -30.17 -16.82
N LEU A 24 74.00 -29.26 -15.86
CA LEU A 24 72.92 -29.05 -14.91
C LEU A 24 71.57 -29.32 -15.56
N PHE A 25 70.74 -30.10 -14.87
CA PHE A 25 69.31 -30.23 -15.12
C PHE A 25 68.65 -28.85 -15.05
N LEU A 26 68.65 -28.13 -16.17
CA LEU A 26 67.64 -27.15 -16.50
C LEU A 26 66.59 -27.90 -17.32
N TRP A 27 65.75 -28.65 -16.60
CA TRP A 27 64.47 -29.07 -17.16
C TRP A 27 63.70 -27.78 -17.46
N PRO A 28 63.27 -27.50 -18.70
CA PRO A 28 62.24 -26.51 -18.87
C PRO A 28 61.02 -27.08 -18.16
N ALA A 29 60.59 -26.39 -17.11
CA ALA A 29 59.23 -26.52 -16.59
C ALA A 29 58.31 -26.27 -17.80
N HIS A 30 57.87 -27.36 -18.42
CA HIS A 30 56.69 -27.32 -19.25
C HIS A 30 55.59 -26.94 -18.28
N ALA A 31 54.91 -25.83 -18.56
CA ALA A 31 53.72 -25.45 -17.82
C ALA A 31 52.82 -26.69 -17.82
N GLU A 32 52.63 -27.29 -16.64
CA GLU A 32 51.56 -28.23 -16.42
C GLU A 32 50.29 -27.41 -16.66
N GLU A 33 49.71 -27.58 -17.84
CA GLU A 33 48.32 -27.26 -18.08
C GLU A 33 47.57 -27.99 -16.97
N ASN A 34 46.90 -27.20 -16.12
CA ASN A 34 46.34 -27.65 -14.86
C ASN A 34 45.14 -28.56 -15.17
N ASP A 35 45.43 -29.80 -15.55
CA ASP A 35 44.46 -30.86 -15.88
C ASP A 35 43.84 -31.35 -14.56
N GLN A 36 43.06 -30.45 -13.95
CA GLN A 36 42.37 -30.74 -12.72
C GLN A 36 41.28 -31.75 -13.03
N PRO A 37 41.32 -32.94 -12.41
CA PRO A 37 40.35 -33.99 -12.69
C PRO A 37 38.94 -33.53 -12.30
N GLY A 38 37.96 -33.98 -13.07
CA GLY A 38 36.54 -33.65 -12.94
C GLY A 38 35.65 -34.89 -13.00
N ALA A 39 34.33 -34.71 -13.05
CA ALA A 39 33.40 -35.81 -13.24
C ALA A 39 33.18 -36.07 -14.74
N CYS A 40 32.98 -37.35 -15.08
CA CYS A 40 32.63 -37.80 -16.42
C CYS A 40 31.25 -38.47 -16.42
N CYS A 41 30.37 -38.05 -17.33
CA CYS A 41 29.02 -38.59 -17.46
C CYS A 41 28.88 -39.54 -18.64
N LEU A 42 28.54 -40.79 -18.35
CA LEU A 42 28.18 -41.82 -19.31
C LEU A 42 26.67 -42.01 -19.37
N LEU A 43 26.12 -42.17 -20.57
CA LEU A 43 24.69 -42.45 -20.74
C LEU A 43 24.39 -43.97 -20.63
N PRO A 44 23.30 -44.36 -19.93
CA PRO A 44 22.34 -43.52 -19.21
C PRO A 44 22.71 -43.38 -17.72
N GLY A 45 23.22 -42.21 -17.31
CA GLY A 45 23.26 -41.78 -15.91
C GLY A 45 24.43 -42.26 -15.05
N VAL A 46 25.48 -42.87 -15.61
CA VAL A 46 26.65 -43.29 -14.84
C VAL A 46 27.64 -42.12 -14.72
N CYS A 47 27.98 -41.74 -13.49
CA CYS A 47 28.97 -40.72 -13.22
C CYS A 47 30.28 -41.34 -12.72
N ILE A 48 31.40 -40.91 -13.28
CA ILE A 48 32.75 -41.33 -12.87
C ILE A 48 33.52 -40.12 -12.37
N ASP A 49 33.92 -40.14 -11.10
CA ASP A 49 34.73 -39.08 -10.50
C ASP A 49 36.19 -39.12 -10.96
N SER A 50 36.85 -37.98 -10.82
CA SER A 50 38.30 -37.84 -10.95
C SER A 50 38.86 -38.25 -12.34
N GLN A 51 38.16 -37.90 -13.41
CA GLN A 51 38.57 -38.12 -14.79
C GLN A 51 39.14 -36.83 -15.42
N THR A 52 40.20 -36.98 -16.21
CA THR A 52 40.65 -35.93 -17.14
C THR A 52 39.67 -35.78 -18.31
N GLU A 53 39.73 -34.66 -19.02
CA GLU A 53 38.90 -34.43 -20.22
C GLU A 53 39.13 -35.56 -21.26
N SER A 54 40.39 -35.89 -21.53
CA SER A 54 40.77 -36.94 -22.48
C SER A 54 40.30 -38.34 -22.06
N GLU A 55 40.37 -38.69 -20.77
CA GLU A 55 39.89 -39.99 -20.29
C GLU A 55 38.37 -40.12 -20.39
N CYS A 56 37.65 -39.02 -20.23
CA CYS A 56 36.20 -38.98 -20.38
C CYS A 56 35.79 -39.12 -21.85
N ASP A 57 36.48 -38.43 -22.75
CA ASP A 57 36.27 -38.53 -24.20
C ASP A 57 36.55 -39.95 -24.73
N ASP A 58 37.60 -40.61 -24.22
CA ASP A 58 37.99 -41.98 -24.62
C ASP A 58 36.93 -43.05 -24.32
N ILE A 59 36.00 -42.76 -23.40
CA ILE A 59 34.88 -43.63 -23.04
C ILE A 59 33.53 -43.13 -23.56
N ASP A 60 33.54 -42.21 -24.53
CA ASP A 60 32.36 -41.54 -25.11
C ASP A 60 31.49 -40.85 -24.03
N GLY A 61 32.12 -40.36 -22.96
CA GLY A 61 31.47 -39.62 -21.87
C GLY A 61 31.50 -38.11 -22.08
N ILE A 62 30.62 -37.39 -21.36
CA ILE A 62 30.59 -35.93 -21.35
C ILE A 62 31.30 -35.42 -20.10
N TRP A 63 32.43 -34.73 -20.30
CA TRP A 63 33.23 -34.16 -19.21
C TRP A 63 32.57 -32.92 -18.61
N GLN A 64 32.48 -32.86 -17.29
CA GLN A 64 31.68 -31.85 -16.56
C GLN A 64 32.50 -30.64 -16.09
N GLY A 65 33.75 -30.48 -16.53
CA GLY A 65 34.64 -29.41 -16.06
C GLY A 65 35.58 -29.82 -14.92
N PRO A 66 36.64 -29.04 -14.65
CA PRO A 66 37.64 -29.36 -13.63
C PRO A 66 37.08 -29.18 -12.21
N LEU A 67 37.56 -29.99 -11.25
CA LEU A 67 37.11 -30.00 -9.84
C LEU A 67 35.62 -30.31 -9.64
N SER A 68 34.94 -30.73 -10.70
CA SER A 68 33.57 -31.19 -10.65
C SER A 68 33.54 -32.63 -10.11
N GLY A 69 32.48 -33.01 -9.41
CA GLY A 69 32.37 -34.33 -8.79
C GLY A 69 30.96 -34.89 -8.91
N CYS A 70 30.82 -36.21 -8.93
CA CYS A 70 29.56 -36.93 -9.03
C CYS A 70 28.60 -36.70 -7.86
N GLY A 71 29.08 -36.09 -6.77
CA GLY A 71 28.23 -35.60 -5.68
C GLY A 71 27.42 -34.35 -6.05
N ASN A 72 27.91 -33.53 -6.99
CA ASN A 72 27.26 -32.29 -7.45
C ASN A 72 26.77 -32.39 -8.91
N ASN A 73 27.30 -33.35 -9.68
CA ASN A 73 26.94 -33.57 -11.08
C ASN A 73 26.03 -34.79 -11.21
N ASN A 74 24.86 -34.59 -11.79
CA ASN A 74 23.91 -35.67 -12.03
C ASN A 74 23.78 -35.90 -13.55
N CYS A 75 24.12 -37.11 -13.99
CA CYS A 75 24.20 -37.48 -15.41
C CYS A 75 22.83 -37.82 -16.02
N LEU A 76 21.77 -37.40 -15.33
CA LEU A 76 20.39 -37.49 -15.80
C LEU A 76 20.01 -36.15 -16.44
N PRO A 77 19.30 -36.18 -17.59
CA PRO A 77 18.70 -34.99 -18.15
C PRO A 77 17.81 -34.28 -17.13
N GLY A 78 17.75 -32.96 -17.24
CA GLY A 78 16.86 -32.09 -16.49
C GLY A 78 16.52 -30.87 -17.32
N ALA A 79 15.70 -29.98 -16.78
CA ALA A 79 15.26 -28.80 -17.50
C ALA A 79 16.44 -27.86 -17.77
N CYS A 80 16.71 -27.62 -19.04
CA CYS A 80 17.64 -26.59 -19.50
C CYS A 80 16.85 -25.39 -20.01
N CYS A 81 16.96 -24.26 -19.32
CA CYS A 81 16.26 -23.03 -19.65
C CYS A 81 17.12 -22.18 -20.58
N LEU A 82 16.74 -22.13 -21.85
CA LEU A 82 17.40 -21.35 -22.89
C LEU A 82 16.72 -19.98 -23.02
N GLU A 83 17.29 -19.08 -23.82
CA GLU A 83 16.66 -17.79 -24.16
C GLU A 83 15.24 -17.99 -24.76
N ASP A 84 14.40 -16.96 -24.68
CA ASP A 84 13.02 -16.95 -25.21
C ASP A 84 12.07 -18.01 -24.60
N ARG A 85 12.32 -18.45 -23.36
CA ARG A 85 11.51 -19.45 -22.62
C ARG A 85 11.51 -20.84 -23.28
N LEU A 86 12.46 -21.13 -24.16
CA LEU A 86 12.64 -22.46 -24.69
C LEU A 86 13.24 -23.37 -23.61
N CYS A 87 12.62 -24.51 -23.38
CA CYS A 87 13.18 -25.53 -22.50
C CYS A 87 13.39 -26.86 -23.22
N GLU A 88 14.56 -27.45 -23.01
CA GLU A 88 14.92 -28.78 -23.47
C GLU A 88 15.39 -29.66 -22.29
N GLN A 89 15.12 -30.96 -22.36
CA GLN A 89 15.61 -31.93 -21.38
C GLN A 89 17.05 -32.33 -21.75
N LEU A 90 18.02 -31.58 -21.25
CA LEU A 90 19.45 -31.76 -21.52
C LEU A 90 20.20 -32.16 -20.26
N THR A 91 21.40 -32.72 -20.40
CA THR A 91 22.31 -32.85 -19.26
C THR A 91 22.89 -31.49 -18.87
N ALA A 92 23.46 -31.37 -17.66
CA ALA A 92 24.09 -30.13 -17.20
C ALA A 92 25.16 -29.61 -18.18
N GLY A 93 25.96 -30.52 -18.75
CA GLY A 93 27.00 -30.18 -19.73
C GLY A 93 26.44 -29.72 -21.08
N GLU A 94 25.44 -30.42 -21.62
CA GLU A 94 24.77 -30.02 -22.86
C GLU A 94 24.07 -28.67 -22.69
N CYS A 95 23.41 -28.45 -21.56
CA CYS A 95 22.75 -27.18 -21.25
C CYS A 95 23.73 -26.00 -21.21
N ALA A 96 24.91 -26.19 -20.60
CA ALA A 96 25.96 -25.18 -20.54
C ALA A 96 26.53 -24.85 -21.92
N LEU A 97 26.63 -25.83 -22.82
CA LEU A 97 27.08 -25.64 -24.20
C LEU A 97 26.07 -24.83 -25.03
N ASP A 98 24.79 -25.06 -24.79
CA ASP A 98 23.70 -24.31 -25.44
C ASP A 98 23.46 -22.94 -24.79
N GLY A 99 24.24 -22.59 -23.76
CA GLY A 99 24.16 -21.30 -23.07
C GLY A 99 22.95 -21.14 -22.16
N GLY A 100 22.29 -22.24 -21.79
CA GLY A 100 21.13 -22.25 -20.91
C GLY A 100 21.45 -22.38 -19.43
N GLU A 101 20.44 -22.15 -18.60
CA GLU A 101 20.49 -22.37 -17.16
C GLU A 101 19.88 -23.73 -16.79
N PHE A 102 20.68 -24.61 -16.19
CA PHE A 102 20.26 -25.95 -15.81
C PHE A 102 19.57 -25.96 -14.44
N GLN A 103 18.31 -26.34 -14.39
CA GLN A 103 17.49 -26.33 -13.15
C GLN A 103 17.75 -27.54 -12.23
N GLY A 104 18.68 -28.41 -12.62
CA GLY A 104 19.01 -29.64 -11.90
C GLY A 104 18.43 -30.87 -12.57
N SER A 105 19.03 -32.02 -12.31
CA SER A 105 18.63 -33.27 -12.97
C SER A 105 17.28 -33.81 -12.50
N SER A 106 16.60 -34.50 -13.41
CA SER A 106 15.22 -35.00 -13.22
C SER A 106 14.19 -33.91 -12.92
N THR A 107 14.53 -32.64 -13.13
CA THR A 107 13.53 -31.57 -13.22
C THR A 107 12.89 -31.62 -14.60
N ASP A 108 11.63 -31.20 -14.66
CA ASP A 108 10.88 -31.07 -15.90
C ASP A 108 10.85 -29.60 -16.33
N CYS A 109 10.56 -29.36 -17.61
CA CYS A 109 10.57 -28.02 -18.20
C CYS A 109 9.60 -27.00 -17.56
N GLU A 110 8.69 -27.45 -16.69
CA GLU A 110 7.91 -26.56 -15.81
C GLU A 110 8.82 -25.69 -14.92
N ALA A 111 10.04 -26.16 -14.60
CA ALA A 111 11.02 -25.43 -13.79
C ALA A 111 11.63 -24.23 -14.53
N CYS A 112 11.46 -24.13 -15.86
CA CYS A 112 11.89 -22.98 -16.66
C CYS A 112 10.84 -21.88 -16.75
N ILE A 113 9.67 -22.09 -16.14
CA ILE A 113 8.64 -21.06 -16.01
C ILE A 113 8.94 -20.33 -14.71
N GLU A 114 9.35 -19.06 -14.81
CA GLU A 114 9.41 -18.20 -13.63
C GLU A 114 8.01 -18.07 -13.01
N PRO A 115 7.89 -18.13 -11.67
CA PRO A 115 6.60 -18.00 -11.02
C PRO A 115 5.99 -16.63 -11.30
N GLU A 116 4.74 -16.62 -11.76
CA GLU A 116 3.97 -15.39 -11.85
C GLU A 116 3.79 -14.78 -10.46
N VAL A 117 3.76 -13.45 -10.43
CA VAL A 117 3.46 -12.64 -9.25
C VAL A 117 2.34 -11.67 -9.60
N ALA A 118 1.60 -11.24 -8.58
CA ALA A 118 0.66 -10.13 -8.72
C ALA A 118 1.45 -8.87 -9.11
N CYS A 119 1.20 -8.38 -10.32
CA CYS A 119 1.76 -7.16 -10.85
C CYS A 119 0.74 -6.03 -10.74
N CYS A 120 1.04 -5.06 -9.88
CA CYS A 120 0.17 -3.95 -9.55
C CYS A 120 0.48 -2.72 -10.40
N PHE A 121 -0.53 -2.15 -11.04
CA PHE A 121 -0.40 -0.96 -11.85
C PHE A 121 -0.92 0.29 -11.11
N PRO A 122 -0.36 1.48 -11.39
CA PRO A 122 -0.80 2.74 -10.77
C PRO A 122 -2.29 3.06 -10.98
N ASN A 123 -2.91 2.52 -12.03
CA ASN A 123 -4.34 2.68 -12.31
C ASN A 123 -5.23 1.67 -11.55
N GLY A 124 -4.69 0.99 -10.54
CA GLY A 124 -5.41 -0.03 -9.77
C GLY A 124 -5.61 -1.36 -10.49
N GLY A 125 -5.08 -1.51 -11.71
CA GLY A 125 -5.07 -2.78 -12.43
C GLY A 125 -4.13 -3.80 -11.78
N CYS A 126 -4.49 -5.09 -11.85
CA CYS A 126 -3.63 -6.19 -11.45
C CYS A 126 -3.59 -7.24 -12.56
N LEU A 127 -2.38 -7.66 -12.96
CA LEU A 127 -2.16 -8.81 -13.84
C LEU A 127 -1.16 -9.78 -13.19
N ASN A 128 -1.35 -11.08 -13.38
CA ASN A 128 -0.32 -12.04 -13.01
C ASN A 128 0.74 -12.03 -14.11
N LEU A 129 1.94 -11.56 -13.78
CA LEU A 129 3.09 -11.46 -14.68
C LEU A 129 4.33 -11.95 -13.95
N ILE A 130 5.35 -12.41 -14.67
CA ILE A 130 6.67 -12.60 -14.07
C ILE A 130 7.23 -11.23 -13.65
N ALA A 131 8.12 -11.22 -12.65
CA ALA A 131 8.62 -9.97 -12.06
C ALA A 131 9.29 -9.04 -13.09
N GLU A 132 10.02 -9.60 -14.06
CA GLU A 132 10.65 -8.83 -15.13
C GLU A 132 9.61 -8.19 -16.07
N ASP A 133 8.65 -8.98 -16.55
CA ASP A 133 7.55 -8.49 -17.40
C ASP A 133 6.73 -7.41 -16.68
N CYS A 134 6.53 -7.56 -15.37
CA CYS A 134 5.84 -6.58 -14.54
C CYS A 134 6.57 -5.23 -14.53
N ALA A 135 7.87 -5.24 -14.26
CA ALA A 135 8.69 -4.02 -14.27
C ALA A 135 8.74 -3.38 -15.68
N ASN A 136 8.85 -4.20 -16.72
CA ASN A 136 8.84 -3.73 -18.12
C ASN A 136 7.48 -3.14 -18.53
N ALA A 137 6.38 -3.62 -17.96
CA ALA A 137 5.04 -3.08 -18.15
C ALA A 137 4.77 -1.81 -17.32
N GLY A 138 5.72 -1.38 -16.47
CA GLY A 138 5.56 -0.23 -15.58
C GLY A 138 4.70 -0.51 -14.35
N GLY A 139 4.54 -1.78 -13.98
CA GLY A 139 3.90 -2.20 -12.74
C GLY A 139 4.92 -2.55 -11.66
N SER A 140 4.41 -2.77 -10.45
CA SER A 140 5.17 -3.18 -9.26
C SER A 140 4.76 -4.60 -8.87
N ALA A 141 5.73 -5.52 -8.86
CA ALA A 141 5.54 -6.88 -8.36
C ALA A 141 5.43 -6.88 -6.82
N LEU A 142 4.52 -7.67 -6.25
CA LEU A 142 4.37 -7.79 -4.80
C LEU A 142 5.44 -8.69 -4.16
N PHE A 143 5.19 -10.00 -4.08
CA PHE A 143 6.09 -11.00 -3.51
C PHE A 143 5.90 -12.33 -4.24
N GLU A 144 6.87 -13.24 -4.12
CA GLU A 144 6.85 -14.53 -4.82
C GLU A 144 5.60 -15.36 -4.45
N GLY A 145 4.89 -15.85 -5.47
CA GLY A 145 3.66 -16.63 -5.32
C GLY A 145 2.40 -15.81 -5.04
N SER A 146 2.46 -14.46 -5.08
CA SER A 146 1.27 -13.63 -5.01
C SER A 146 0.42 -13.75 -6.29
N VAL A 147 -0.90 -13.64 -6.15
CA VAL A 147 -1.83 -13.68 -7.29
C VAL A 147 -2.89 -12.59 -7.21
N CYS A 148 -3.17 -11.97 -8.34
CA CYS A 148 -4.24 -10.99 -8.49
C CYS A 148 -5.59 -11.59 -8.06
N GLY A 149 -6.31 -10.87 -7.22
CA GLY A 149 -7.63 -11.24 -6.72
C GLY A 149 -7.62 -12.01 -5.39
N VAL A 150 -6.45 -12.42 -4.90
CA VAL A 150 -6.26 -12.91 -3.51
C VAL A 150 -5.35 -11.96 -2.77
N ASP A 151 -4.23 -11.59 -3.39
CA ASP A 151 -3.31 -10.59 -2.87
C ASP A 151 -3.73 -9.23 -3.42
N GLU A 152 -4.13 -8.35 -2.51
CA GLU A 152 -4.63 -7.03 -2.86
C GLU A 152 -3.43 -6.15 -3.25
N CYS A 153 -3.44 -5.68 -4.49
CA CYS A 153 -2.64 -4.52 -4.85
C CYS A 153 -3.13 -3.37 -3.98
N ASP A 154 -2.28 -2.84 -3.10
CA ASP A 154 -2.60 -1.67 -2.28
C ASP A 154 -3.24 -0.64 -3.20
N GLN A 155 -4.52 -0.37 -2.94
CA GLN A 155 -5.35 0.50 -3.74
C GLN A 155 -4.89 1.93 -3.45
N VAL A 156 -3.74 2.34 -3.99
CA VAL A 156 -3.35 3.74 -3.95
C VAL A 156 -4.18 4.50 -4.98
N GLY A 157 -4.55 5.73 -4.65
CA GLY A 157 -5.38 6.56 -5.50
C GLY A 157 -5.49 7.98 -4.97
N ALA A 158 -6.26 8.80 -5.67
CA ALA A 158 -6.50 10.18 -5.28
C ALA A 158 -7.25 10.28 -3.95
N CYS A 159 -6.74 11.13 -3.06
CA CYS A 159 -7.35 11.48 -1.79
C CYS A 159 -7.76 12.97 -1.81
N CYS A 160 -9.06 13.24 -1.76
CA CYS A 160 -9.55 14.61 -1.64
C CYS A 160 -9.51 15.08 -0.20
N LEU A 161 -8.69 16.07 0.10
CA LEU A 161 -8.61 16.68 1.42
C LEU A 161 -9.72 17.72 1.64
N PRO A 162 -10.08 18.03 2.91
CA PRO A 162 -11.15 18.97 3.23
C PRO A 162 -10.96 20.39 2.68
N ASP A 163 -9.73 20.80 2.43
CA ASP A 163 -9.37 22.11 1.86
C ASP A 163 -9.51 22.17 0.32
N GLY A 164 -9.96 21.07 -0.30
CA GLY A 164 -10.08 20.92 -1.75
C GLY A 164 -8.77 20.54 -2.44
N THR A 165 -7.68 20.36 -1.69
CA THR A 165 -6.43 19.80 -2.23
C THR A 165 -6.63 18.31 -2.54
N CYS A 166 -5.93 17.81 -3.55
CA CYS A 166 -5.93 16.40 -3.91
C CYS A 166 -4.52 15.83 -3.79
N GLU A 167 -4.38 14.76 -3.02
CA GLU A 167 -3.12 14.02 -2.87
C GLU A 167 -3.16 12.74 -3.71
N GLU A 168 -2.12 12.52 -4.52
CA GLU A 168 -1.98 11.36 -5.41
C GLU A 168 -1.38 10.16 -4.67
N ASP A 169 -1.63 8.95 -5.18
CA ASP A 169 -1.02 7.69 -4.72
C ASP A 169 -1.14 7.43 -3.20
N VAL A 170 -2.28 7.81 -2.60
CA VAL A 170 -2.56 7.63 -1.17
C VAL A 170 -3.36 6.34 -0.94
N SER A 171 -3.04 5.55 0.10
CA SER A 171 -3.87 4.39 0.49
C SER A 171 -5.20 4.83 1.15
N PRO A 172 -6.23 3.98 1.19
CA PRO A 172 -7.49 4.31 1.85
C PRO A 172 -7.31 4.70 3.32
N GLU A 173 -6.48 3.97 4.07
CA GLU A 173 -6.22 4.21 5.50
C GLU A 173 -5.43 5.51 5.71
N ALA A 174 -4.46 5.79 4.84
CA ALA A 174 -3.68 7.03 4.90
C ALA A 174 -4.56 8.23 4.56
N CYS A 175 -5.50 8.08 3.62
CA CYS A 175 -6.46 9.12 3.26
C CYS A 175 -7.40 9.46 4.42
N GLU A 176 -7.92 8.44 5.12
CA GLU A 176 -8.74 8.63 6.33
C GLU A 176 -7.98 9.31 7.47
N GLN A 177 -6.70 8.99 7.65
CA GLN A 177 -5.85 9.65 8.66
C GLN A 177 -5.64 11.14 8.38
N MET A 178 -5.68 11.54 7.10
CA MET A 178 -5.66 12.95 6.68
C MET A 178 -7.05 13.60 6.68
N GLN A 179 -8.07 12.89 7.18
CA GLN A 179 -9.47 13.32 7.14
C GLN A 179 -9.98 13.59 5.72
N GLY A 180 -9.36 12.96 4.72
CA GLY A 180 -9.73 13.06 3.32
C GLY A 180 -10.76 12.03 2.89
N VAL A 181 -11.31 12.23 1.70
CA VAL A 181 -12.24 11.30 1.04
C VAL A 181 -11.51 10.61 -0.10
N TYR A 182 -11.30 9.30 0.08
CA TYR A 182 -10.64 8.44 -0.89
C TYR A 182 -11.52 8.22 -2.13
N GLN A 183 -10.95 8.36 -3.33
CA GLN A 183 -11.70 8.38 -4.59
C GLN A 183 -11.70 7.04 -5.33
N GLY A 184 -11.05 6.02 -4.78
CA GLY A 184 -10.95 4.68 -5.37
C GLY A 184 -9.56 4.35 -5.91
N GLY A 185 -9.25 3.06 -6.01
CA GLY A 185 -7.96 2.56 -6.52
C GLY A 185 -7.69 3.06 -7.92
N GLY A 186 -6.51 3.63 -8.14
CA GLY A 186 -6.09 4.14 -9.44
C GLY A 186 -6.78 5.41 -9.92
N SER A 187 -7.57 6.06 -9.08
CA SER A 187 -8.08 7.41 -9.36
C SER A 187 -6.92 8.41 -9.36
N LEU A 188 -6.94 9.35 -10.31
CA LEU A 188 -5.93 10.40 -10.47
C LEU A 188 -6.50 11.76 -10.07
N CYS A 189 -5.74 12.59 -9.37
CA CYS A 189 -6.15 13.96 -9.02
C CYS A 189 -6.39 14.85 -10.23
N ALA A 190 -5.80 14.53 -11.38
CA ALA A 190 -6.09 15.21 -12.65
C ALA A 190 -7.52 14.99 -13.15
N GLU A 191 -8.17 13.89 -12.75
CA GLU A 191 -9.51 13.48 -13.20
C GLU A 191 -10.57 13.67 -12.11
N VAL A 192 -10.14 13.64 -10.84
CA VAL A 192 -10.97 13.89 -9.67
C VAL A 192 -11.11 15.40 -9.44
N LYS A 193 -12.34 15.86 -9.25
CA LYS A 193 -12.63 17.23 -8.83
C LYS A 193 -12.86 17.28 -7.32
N CYS A 194 -11.82 17.60 -6.56
CA CYS A 194 -11.96 17.81 -5.12
C CYS A 194 -12.65 19.16 -4.85
N GLU A 195 -13.75 19.11 -4.11
CA GLU A 195 -14.50 20.29 -3.70
C GLU A 195 -14.13 20.64 -2.26
N VAL A 196 -14.00 21.94 -1.99
CA VAL A 196 -13.72 22.43 -0.63
C VAL A 196 -14.93 22.13 0.23
N ILE A 197 -14.75 21.41 1.33
CA ILE A 197 -15.84 21.11 2.27
C ILE A 197 -16.07 22.35 3.14
N VAL A 198 -17.19 23.03 2.90
CA VAL A 198 -17.65 24.15 3.74
C VAL A 198 -18.60 23.66 4.83
N SER A 199 -18.60 24.36 5.95
CA SER A 199 -19.53 24.14 7.05
C SER A 199 -19.75 25.42 7.85
N ALA A 200 -20.76 25.42 8.72
CA ALA A 200 -21.06 26.47 9.67
C ALA A 200 -19.83 26.83 10.51
N CYS A 201 -19.42 28.08 10.36
CA CYS A 201 -18.35 28.72 11.11
C CYS A 201 -18.97 29.78 12.02
N CYS A 202 -18.94 29.52 13.32
CA CYS A 202 -19.61 30.29 14.35
C CYS A 202 -18.68 31.33 14.97
N PHE A 203 -19.05 32.59 14.80
CA PHE A 203 -18.37 33.70 15.45
C PHE A 203 -18.86 33.84 16.89
N ALA A 204 -18.07 34.50 17.74
CA ALA A 204 -18.47 34.80 19.13
C ALA A 204 -19.71 35.72 19.24
N THR A 205 -20.17 36.29 18.13
CA THR A 205 -21.36 37.13 18.04
C THR A 205 -22.57 36.37 17.47
N GLU A 206 -22.58 35.03 17.57
CA GLU A 206 -23.61 34.11 17.05
C GLU A 206 -23.82 34.15 15.53
N PHE A 207 -23.04 34.96 14.83
CA PHE A 207 -23.05 35.05 13.38
C PHE A 207 -22.51 33.75 12.77
N CYS A 208 -23.16 33.26 11.72
CA CYS A 208 -22.78 32.04 11.02
C CYS A 208 -22.36 32.36 9.57
N LEU A 209 -21.19 31.85 9.15
CA LEU A 209 -20.80 31.80 7.73
C LEU A 209 -20.43 30.38 7.32
N LEU A 210 -20.73 30.02 6.07
CA LEU A 210 -20.22 28.79 5.46
C LEU A 210 -18.76 28.99 5.03
N LEU A 211 -17.82 28.44 5.80
CA LEU A 211 -16.39 28.52 5.53
C LEU A 211 -15.76 27.13 5.58
N SER A 212 -14.64 26.94 4.88
CA SER A 212 -13.79 25.75 5.08
C SER A 212 -13.20 25.76 6.48
N GLN A 213 -12.77 24.59 6.97
CA GLN A 213 -12.11 24.46 8.28
C GLN A 213 -10.91 25.42 8.41
N VAL A 214 -10.12 25.55 7.35
CA VAL A 214 -8.92 26.42 7.32
C VAL A 214 -9.30 27.89 7.35
N GLU A 215 -10.33 28.30 6.60
CA GLU A 215 -10.81 29.70 6.60
C GLU A 215 -11.45 30.07 7.93
N CYS A 216 -12.22 29.16 8.53
CA CYS A 216 -12.85 29.35 9.83
C CYS A 216 -11.80 29.53 10.95
N ALA A 217 -10.74 28.72 10.93
CA ALA A 217 -9.62 28.87 11.86
C ALA A 217 -8.87 30.20 11.68
N LYS A 218 -8.71 30.69 10.43
CA LYS A 218 -8.05 31.99 10.16
C LYS A 218 -8.79 33.17 10.76
N VAL A 219 -10.12 33.09 10.87
CA VAL A 219 -10.95 34.15 11.48
C VAL A 219 -11.23 33.92 12.97
N ASN A 220 -10.59 32.92 13.58
CA ASN A 220 -10.73 32.57 14.99
C ASN A 220 -12.20 32.32 15.41
N ALA A 221 -12.97 31.71 14.51
CA ALA A 221 -14.34 31.28 14.73
C ALA A 221 -14.39 29.74 14.88
N MET A 222 -15.49 29.23 15.42
CA MET A 222 -15.66 27.81 15.73
C MET A 222 -16.28 27.06 14.56
N TRP A 223 -15.58 26.06 14.03
CA TRP A 223 -16.07 25.23 12.94
C TRP A 223 -16.82 24.01 13.49
N LEU A 224 -18.07 23.79 13.07
CA LEU A 224 -18.96 22.82 13.72
C LEU A 224 -18.86 21.38 13.20
N GLY A 225 -18.08 21.11 12.16
CA GLY A 225 -17.99 19.78 11.57
C GLY A 225 -18.55 19.72 10.15
N PRO A 226 -18.15 18.73 9.34
CA PRO A 226 -18.62 18.61 7.95
C PRO A 226 -20.14 18.44 7.89
N GLY A 227 -20.79 19.10 6.93
CA GLY A 227 -22.23 18.97 6.68
C GLY A 227 -23.14 19.82 7.57
N VAL A 228 -22.60 20.53 8.57
CA VAL A 228 -23.37 21.53 9.33
C VAL A 228 -23.50 22.79 8.48
N MET A 229 -24.73 23.27 8.29
CA MET A 229 -25.02 24.45 7.48
C MET A 229 -25.49 25.61 8.36
N CYS A 230 -25.20 26.84 7.93
CA CYS A 230 -25.89 28.00 8.48
C CYS A 230 -27.35 27.93 8.04
N ASP A 231 -28.27 27.76 9.00
CA ASP A 231 -29.70 27.83 8.78
C ASP A 231 -30.23 29.09 9.48
N ASP A 232 -31.10 29.84 8.80
CA ASP A 232 -31.71 31.04 9.35
C ASP A 232 -32.81 30.71 10.38
N GLN A 233 -33.37 29.49 10.35
CA GLN A 233 -34.44 29.04 11.26
C GLN A 233 -33.92 28.22 12.45
N ALA A 234 -32.74 27.61 12.31
CA ALA A 234 -32.09 26.82 13.34
C ALA A 234 -30.59 27.11 13.32
N ASN A 235 -30.23 28.36 13.64
CA ASN A 235 -28.84 28.80 13.60
C ASN A 235 -28.00 27.94 14.55
N PRO A 236 -27.09 27.08 14.04
CA PRO A 236 -26.31 26.19 14.89
C PRO A 236 -25.22 26.96 15.68
N CYS A 237 -25.02 28.23 15.36
CA CYS A 237 -24.11 29.15 16.03
C CYS A 237 -24.80 30.05 17.06
N ALA A 238 -26.14 30.02 17.10
CA ALA A 238 -26.82 30.55 18.25
C ALA A 238 -26.33 29.70 19.44
N THR A 239 -26.04 30.35 20.56
CA THR A 239 -26.28 29.67 21.83
C THR A 239 -27.73 29.18 21.79
N PRO A 240 -28.17 28.19 22.59
CA PRO A 240 -29.58 28.18 22.94
C PRO A 240 -29.85 29.62 23.37
N ASP A 241 -30.50 30.41 22.52
CA ASP A 241 -31.21 31.58 22.99
C ASP A 241 -31.99 30.98 24.13
N ASP A 242 -31.68 31.46 25.33
CA ASP A 242 -32.40 31.15 26.55
C ASP A 242 -33.83 30.83 26.13
N GLU A 243 -34.29 29.58 26.32
CA GLU A 243 -35.71 29.29 26.15
C GLU A 243 -36.38 30.27 27.11
N GLU A 244 -36.75 31.46 26.62
CA GLU A 244 -37.32 32.51 27.41
C GLU A 244 -38.51 31.84 28.08
N PRO A 245 -38.51 31.72 29.42
CA PRO A 245 -39.42 30.84 30.11
C PRO A 245 -40.84 31.14 29.67
N SER A 246 -41.46 30.16 29.01
CA SER A 246 -42.75 30.35 28.36
C SER A 246 -43.83 30.54 29.42
N PRO A 247 -44.64 31.62 29.35
CA PRO A 247 -45.80 31.77 30.22
C PRO A 247 -46.87 30.68 30.06
N ASP A 248 -46.87 29.96 28.93
CA ASP A 248 -47.62 28.71 28.74
C ASP A 248 -46.84 27.57 29.39
N LEU A 249 -47.13 27.33 30.67
CA LEU A 249 -46.41 26.40 31.52
C LEU A 249 -46.85 24.94 31.30
N ASN A 250 -48.01 24.73 30.68
CA ASN A 250 -48.55 23.40 30.41
C ASN A 250 -48.33 22.95 28.94
N GLY A 251 -47.95 23.87 28.06
CA GLY A 251 -47.56 23.64 26.67
C GLY A 251 -48.73 23.40 25.72
N ASP A 252 -49.93 23.88 26.04
CA ASP A 252 -51.13 23.70 25.20
C ASP A 252 -51.36 24.82 24.16
N GLY A 253 -50.46 25.81 24.13
CA GLY A 253 -50.48 26.95 23.22
C GLY A 253 -51.39 28.09 23.67
N VAL A 254 -51.88 28.07 24.90
CA VAL A 254 -52.73 29.12 25.46
C VAL A 254 -52.27 29.45 26.88
N VAL A 255 -52.09 30.73 27.19
CA VAL A 255 -51.83 31.17 28.57
C VAL A 255 -53.16 31.45 29.25
N ASP A 256 -53.57 30.57 30.16
CA ASP A 256 -54.83 30.71 30.88
C ASP A 256 -54.75 30.34 32.38
N VAL A 257 -55.89 29.98 32.97
CA VAL A 257 -55.98 29.62 34.39
C VAL A 257 -55.17 28.37 34.72
N PHE A 258 -54.95 27.47 33.76
CA PHE A 258 -54.18 26.25 33.97
C PHE A 258 -52.69 26.58 34.15
N ASP A 259 -52.15 27.55 33.42
CA ASP A 259 -50.77 28.03 33.60
C ASP A 259 -50.63 28.83 34.89
N LEU A 260 -51.62 29.68 35.22
CA LEU A 260 -51.64 30.36 36.51
C LEU A 260 -51.58 29.37 37.68
N LEU A 261 -52.27 28.23 37.59
CA LEU A 261 -52.22 27.20 38.64
C LEU A 261 -50.85 26.55 38.74
N LEU A 262 -50.16 26.32 37.62
CA LEU A 262 -48.80 25.80 37.60
C LEU A 262 -47.80 26.80 38.18
N LEU A 263 -47.96 28.10 37.88
CA LEU A 263 -47.14 29.16 38.47
C LEU A 263 -47.28 29.20 40.00
N LEU A 264 -48.51 29.13 40.50
CA LEU A 264 -48.78 29.11 41.94
C LEU A 264 -48.29 27.84 42.63
N GLU A 265 -48.16 26.72 41.92
CA GLU A 265 -47.60 25.47 42.46
C GLU A 265 -46.09 25.60 42.75
N GLN A 266 -45.39 26.46 42.02
CA GLN A 266 -43.95 26.68 42.14
C GLN A 266 -43.57 27.94 42.96
N TRP A 267 -44.54 28.58 43.62
CA TRP A 267 -44.34 29.84 44.34
C TRP A 267 -43.25 29.77 45.42
N GLY A 268 -42.28 30.69 45.36
CA GLY A 268 -41.15 30.79 46.30
C GLY A 268 -39.80 30.65 45.61
N SER A 269 -38.75 30.38 46.38
CA SER A 269 -37.38 30.29 45.84
C SER A 269 -37.17 29.04 44.98
N CYS A 270 -36.58 29.23 43.81
CA CYS A 270 -36.14 28.14 42.97
C CYS A 270 -35.02 27.34 43.65
N PRO A 271 -35.04 26.00 43.60
CA PRO A 271 -33.90 25.20 44.03
C PRO A 271 -32.72 25.45 43.08
N SER A 272 -31.58 25.91 43.60
CA SER A 272 -30.35 26.04 42.80
C SER A 272 -29.89 24.65 42.35
N SER A 273 -29.67 24.45 41.05
CA SER A 273 -29.07 23.24 40.49
C SER A 273 -27.62 23.12 40.95
N THR A 274 -27.41 22.51 42.11
CA THR A 274 -26.09 22.01 42.49
C THR A 274 -25.93 20.61 41.94
N GLU A 275 -24.99 20.52 41.00
CA GLU A 275 -24.39 19.32 40.40
C GLU A 275 -25.02 18.85 39.08
N GLY A 276 -24.16 18.80 38.06
CA GLY A 276 -24.52 18.69 36.66
C GLY A 276 -25.30 17.42 36.32
N GLU A 277 -26.53 17.62 35.87
CA GLU A 277 -27.14 17.12 34.64
C GLU A 277 -28.56 17.68 34.61
N GLY A 278 -28.84 18.60 33.68
CA GLY A 278 -30.17 19.18 33.48
C GLY A 278 -30.54 20.32 34.45
N GLU A 279 -31.22 21.30 33.90
CA GLU A 279 -31.58 22.60 34.48
C GLU A 279 -32.28 22.53 35.84
N PRO A 280 -32.18 23.59 36.69
CA PRO A 280 -33.10 23.72 37.81
C PRO A 280 -34.50 23.96 37.24
N ALA A 281 -35.35 22.93 37.27
CA ALA A 281 -36.73 23.01 36.83
C ALA A 281 -37.55 23.91 37.77
N CYS A 282 -37.50 25.23 37.56
CA CYS A 282 -38.56 26.15 37.93
C CYS A 282 -39.09 26.90 36.69
N PRO A 283 -39.81 26.21 35.78
CA PRO A 283 -40.40 26.84 34.60
C PRO A 283 -41.24 28.09 34.88
N ALA A 284 -41.76 28.23 36.11
CA ALA A 284 -42.56 29.38 36.53
C ALA A 284 -41.76 30.64 36.94
N ASP A 285 -40.42 30.59 36.97
CA ASP A 285 -39.56 31.76 37.19
C ASP A 285 -39.34 32.48 35.85
N LEU A 286 -40.38 33.23 35.46
CA LEU A 286 -40.49 33.84 34.13
C LEU A 286 -39.54 35.02 33.95
N ASN A 287 -39.06 35.65 35.03
CA ASN A 287 -38.07 36.72 34.96
C ASN A 287 -36.63 36.25 35.28
N GLN A 288 -36.46 34.97 35.60
CA GLN A 288 -35.20 34.30 35.92
C GLN A 288 -34.43 34.93 37.09
N ASP A 289 -35.15 35.47 38.09
CA ASP A 289 -34.53 36.10 39.26
C ASP A 289 -34.23 35.12 40.42
N GLY A 290 -34.59 33.85 40.23
CA GLY A 290 -34.40 32.77 41.19
C GLY A 290 -35.56 32.62 42.18
N THR A 291 -36.65 33.37 42.01
CA THR A 291 -37.85 33.29 42.83
C THR A 291 -39.12 33.40 42.01
N VAL A 292 -40.04 32.44 42.15
CA VAL A 292 -41.39 32.55 41.61
C VAL A 292 -42.23 33.40 42.55
N ASP A 293 -42.52 34.64 42.16
CA ASP A 293 -43.30 35.58 42.95
C ASP A 293 -44.30 36.42 42.13
N VAL A 294 -44.67 37.59 42.65
CA VAL A 294 -45.64 38.48 42.01
C VAL A 294 -45.13 39.02 40.68
N PHE A 295 -43.82 39.11 40.47
CA PHE A 295 -43.24 39.60 39.22
C PHE A 295 -43.45 38.57 38.09
N ASP A 296 -43.33 37.28 38.37
CA ASP A 296 -43.65 36.21 37.41
C ASP A 296 -45.14 36.14 37.13
N LEU A 297 -45.97 36.29 38.17
CA LEU A 297 -47.42 36.37 37.98
C LEU A 297 -47.81 37.51 37.02
N LEU A 298 -47.14 38.66 37.10
CA LEU A 298 -47.41 39.79 36.21
C LEU A 298 -46.99 39.48 34.77
N LEU A 299 -45.87 38.78 34.55
CA LEU A 299 -45.44 38.33 33.23
C LEU A 299 -46.42 37.30 32.63
N LEU A 300 -46.94 36.39 33.45
CA LEU A 300 -47.96 35.43 33.02
C LEU A 300 -49.26 36.14 32.60
N LEU A 301 -49.72 37.10 33.41
CA LEU A 301 -50.94 37.85 33.13
C LEU A 301 -50.80 38.81 31.93
N GLU A 302 -49.58 39.30 31.63
CA GLU A 302 -49.31 40.11 30.44
C GLU A 302 -49.52 39.30 29.15
N SER A 303 -49.27 38.00 29.20
CA SER A 303 -49.37 37.07 28.06
C SER A 303 -50.71 36.34 27.99
N TRP A 304 -51.71 36.73 28.79
CA TRP A 304 -52.99 36.02 28.91
C TRP A 304 -53.75 35.91 27.58
N GLY A 305 -54.02 34.68 27.13
CA GLY A 305 -54.65 34.39 25.85
C GLY A 305 -53.78 33.50 24.96
N THR A 306 -54.08 33.46 23.67
CA THR A 306 -53.33 32.64 22.70
C THR A 306 -51.97 33.27 22.41
N VAL A 307 -50.89 32.51 22.63
CA VAL A 307 -49.56 32.86 22.11
C VAL A 307 -49.61 32.66 20.59
N GLU A 308 -49.69 33.76 19.84
CA GLU A 308 -49.56 33.70 18.38
C GLU A 308 -48.17 33.17 18.06
N SER A 309 -48.10 31.96 17.49
CA SER A 309 -46.87 31.46 16.88
C SER A 309 -46.49 32.43 15.77
N SER A 310 -45.37 33.12 15.93
CA SER A 310 -44.79 33.89 14.83
C SER A 310 -44.22 32.90 13.82
N ASP A 311 -44.88 32.80 12.66
CA ASP A 311 -44.36 32.15 11.45
C ASP A 311 -43.04 32.79 10.97
#